data_AF-A0A0G4MIY6-F1
#
_entry.id   AF-A0A0G4MIY6-F1
#
_cell.length_a   1.000
_cell.length_b   1.000
_cell.length_c   1.000
_cell.angle_alpha   90.00
_cell.angle_beta   90.00
_cell.angle_gamma   90.00
#
_symmetry.space_group_name_H-M   'P 1'
#
loop_
_entity.id
_entity.type
_entity.pdbx_description
1 polymer ?
#
loop_
_entity_poly.entity_id
_entity_poly.type
_entity_poly.pdbx_seq_one_letter_code
_entity_poly.pdbx_strand_id
1 'polypeptide(L)'
;MDNRAAEELLAGTVSGDKNEILFSRFHINYNNEPEMYKKGSVVFRDYELVEPGTHNVQADADAIAEPVSMTKSQTEKDKKRRNKARIVIEHLDIIKDDFWDRRPWLLSNKPGKAPKET
;
A
#
# COMPACT_ATOMS: atom_id res chain seq x y z
N MET A 1 -20.22 -16.18 -25.11
CA MET A 1 -21.25 -15.67 -24.17
C MET A 1 -21.38 -14.19 -24.43
N ASP A 2 -22.59 -13.63 -24.43
CA ASP A 2 -22.79 -12.18 -24.48
C ASP A 2 -22.66 -11.57 -23.07
N ASN A 3 -22.59 -10.24 -22.97
CA ASN A 3 -22.34 -9.56 -21.69
C ASN A 3 -23.45 -9.85 -20.65
N ARG A 4 -24.72 -9.89 -21.08
CA ARG A 4 -25.85 -10.14 -20.17
C ARG A 4 -25.82 -11.55 -19.60
N ALA A 5 -25.60 -12.58 -20.42
CA ALA A 5 -25.52 -13.94 -19.91
C ALA A 5 -24.30 -14.17 -19.02
N ALA A 6 -23.19 -13.44 -19.24
CA ALA A 6 -22.03 -13.49 -18.36
C ALA A 6 -22.33 -12.88 -16.98
N GLU A 7 -23.05 -11.75 -16.94
CA GLU A 7 -23.50 -11.14 -15.68
C GLU A 7 -24.46 -12.05 -14.91
N GLU A 8 -25.46 -12.62 -15.58
CA GLU A 8 -26.40 -13.58 -14.98
C GLU A 8 -25.69 -14.81 -14.40
N LEU A 9 -24.66 -15.33 -15.10
CA LEU A 9 -23.84 -16.44 -14.61
C LEU A 9 -23.04 -16.08 -13.36
N LEU A 10 -22.54 -14.84 -13.28
CA LEU A 10 -21.71 -14.37 -12.17
C LEU A 10 -22.55 -13.86 -10.99
N ALA A 11 -23.83 -13.53 -11.22
CA ALA A 11 -24.74 -13.06 -10.19
C ALA A 11 -24.91 -14.12 -9.08
N GLY A 12 -24.80 -13.68 -7.83
CA GLY A 12 -24.93 -14.55 -6.65
C GLY A 12 -23.73 -15.44 -6.33
N THR A 13 -22.72 -15.52 -7.20
CA THR A 13 -21.49 -16.30 -6.94
C THR A 13 -20.61 -15.65 -5.87
N VAL A 14 -19.89 -16.47 -5.08
CA VAL A 14 -18.86 -15.98 -4.16
C VAL A 14 -17.47 -15.96 -4.82
N SER A 15 -16.45 -15.45 -4.13
CA SER A 15 -15.09 -15.34 -4.67
C SER A 15 -14.49 -16.72 -5.02
N GLY A 16 -14.81 -17.76 -4.25
CA GLY A 16 -14.38 -19.14 -4.54
C GLY A 16 -14.91 -19.64 -5.87
N ASP A 17 -16.22 -19.50 -6.10
CA ASP A 17 -16.88 -19.91 -7.35
C ASP A 17 -16.28 -19.19 -8.56
N LYS A 18 -16.01 -17.87 -8.46
CA LYS A 18 -15.39 -17.10 -9.55
C LYS A 18 -13.98 -17.62 -9.88
N ASN A 19 -13.20 -17.96 -8.86
CA ASN A 19 -11.87 -18.54 -9.05
C ASN A 19 -11.95 -19.92 -9.71
N GLU A 20 -12.93 -20.75 -9.32
CA GLU A 20 -13.17 -22.04 -9.97
C GLU A 20 -13.64 -21.89 -11.42
N ILE A 21 -14.50 -20.92 -11.73
CA ILE A 21 -14.91 -20.61 -13.10
C ILE A 21 -13.69 -20.25 -13.96
N LEU A 22 -12.81 -19.38 -13.46
CA LEU A 22 -11.57 -19.00 -14.15
C LEU A 22 -10.65 -20.21 -14.39
N PHE A 23 -10.47 -21.05 -13.38
CA PHE A 23 -9.57 -22.21 -13.47
C PHE A 23 -10.15 -23.31 -14.37
N SER A 24 -11.38 -23.75 -14.12
CA SER A 24 -11.97 -24.92 -14.78
C SER A 24 -12.44 -24.64 -16.20
N ARG A 25 -13.03 -23.46 -16.47
CA ARG A 25 -13.56 -23.15 -17.81
C ARG A 25 -12.54 -22.46 -18.71
N PHE A 26 -11.72 -21.59 -18.13
CA PHE A 26 -10.80 -20.73 -18.90
C PHE A 26 -9.34 -21.12 -18.72
N HIS A 27 -9.01 -22.07 -17.83
CA HIS A 27 -7.64 -22.48 -17.53
C HIS A 27 -6.75 -21.31 -17.06
N ILE A 28 -7.38 -20.33 -16.38
CA ILE A 28 -6.72 -19.15 -15.83
C ILE A 28 -6.61 -19.31 -14.32
N ASN A 29 -5.38 -19.22 -13.80
CA ASN A 29 -5.15 -19.13 -12.36
C ASN A 29 -5.13 -17.66 -11.94
N TYR A 30 -6.17 -17.20 -11.25
CA TYR A 30 -6.29 -15.81 -10.79
C TYR A 30 -5.08 -15.34 -9.98
N ASN A 31 -4.44 -16.23 -9.21
CA ASN A 31 -3.26 -15.85 -8.41
C ASN A 31 -2.03 -15.52 -9.28
N ASN A 32 -1.98 -15.98 -10.53
CA ASN A 32 -0.88 -15.70 -11.45
C ASN A 32 -1.08 -14.41 -12.25
N GLU A 33 -2.23 -13.75 -12.13
CA GLU A 33 -2.45 -12.45 -12.74
C GLU A 33 -1.47 -11.41 -12.15
N PRO A 34 -1.04 -10.41 -12.94
CA PRO A 34 -0.19 -9.32 -12.46
C PRO A 34 -0.74 -8.65 -11.20
N GLU A 35 0.13 -8.38 -10.22
CA GLU A 35 -0.28 -7.75 -8.95
C GLU A 35 -0.96 -6.38 -9.18
N MET A 36 -0.62 -5.66 -10.25
CA MET A 36 -1.30 -4.41 -10.61
C MET A 36 -2.82 -4.59 -10.77
N TYR A 37 -3.29 -5.71 -11.30
CA TYR A 37 -4.73 -5.96 -11.49
C TYR A 37 -5.41 -6.46 -10.20
N LYS A 38 -4.65 -7.08 -9.30
CA LYS A 38 -5.18 -7.64 -8.04
C LYS A 38 -5.11 -6.67 -6.86
N LYS A 39 -4.07 -5.83 -6.81
CA LYS A 39 -3.71 -4.95 -5.70
C LYS A 39 -3.72 -3.47 -6.07
N GLY A 40 -3.79 -3.14 -7.36
CA GLY A 40 -3.71 -1.77 -7.83
C GLY A 40 -2.28 -1.20 -7.80
N SER A 41 -2.17 0.13 -7.85
CA SER A 41 -0.90 0.85 -7.87
C SER A 41 -0.84 1.82 -6.71
N VAL A 42 0.16 1.68 -5.85
CA VAL A 42 0.38 2.55 -4.68
C VAL A 42 1.59 3.41 -4.93
N VAL A 43 1.41 4.73 -4.86
CA VAL A 43 2.46 5.71 -5.11
C VAL A 43 2.85 6.37 -3.79
N PHE A 44 4.11 6.25 -3.39
CA PHE A 44 4.61 6.85 -2.15
C PHE A 44 6.07 7.26 -2.25
N ARG A 45 6.52 8.05 -1.26
CA ARG A 45 7.93 8.42 -1.10
C ARG A 45 8.67 7.31 -0.37
N ASP A 46 9.74 6.84 -0.99
CA ASP A 46 10.53 5.72 -0.50
C ASP A 46 11.61 6.16 0.49
N TYR A 47 11.66 5.44 1.61
CA TYR A 47 12.62 5.61 2.69
C TYR A 47 13.03 4.21 3.21
N GLU A 48 14.10 4.15 3.99
CA GLU A 48 14.57 2.89 4.60
C GLU A 48 13.47 2.25 5.46
N LEU A 49 13.07 1.02 5.11
CA LEU A 49 12.09 0.24 5.87
C LEU A 49 12.60 0.00 7.29
N VAL A 50 11.68 0.02 8.25
CA VAL A 50 11.98 -0.23 9.67
C VAL A 50 11.50 -1.62 10.06
N GLU A 51 12.14 -2.25 11.04
CA GLU A 51 11.69 -3.53 11.58
C GLU A 51 10.31 -3.41 12.26
N PRO A 52 9.41 -4.39 12.04
CA PRO A 52 8.08 -4.37 12.66
C PRO A 52 8.19 -4.41 14.20
N GLY A 53 7.33 -3.67 14.89
CA GLY A 53 7.31 -3.55 16.35
C GLY A 53 8.22 -2.45 16.95
N THR A 54 8.99 -1.74 16.12
CA THR A 54 9.79 -0.57 16.56
C THR A 54 8.98 0.72 16.67
N HIS A 55 7.77 0.74 16.10
CA HIS A 55 6.90 1.91 16.06
C HIS A 55 5.47 1.52 16.45
N ASN A 56 4.77 2.40 17.17
CA ASN A 56 3.36 2.22 17.49
C ASN A 56 2.49 2.94 16.44
N VAL A 57 1.95 2.18 15.48
CA VAL A 57 1.09 2.69 14.40
C VAL A 57 -0.16 3.39 14.92
N GLN A 58 -0.79 2.85 15.98
CA GLN A 58 -1.99 3.43 16.55
C GLN A 58 -1.72 4.82 17.14
N ALA A 59 -0.63 4.97 17.90
CA ALA A 59 -0.24 6.25 18.48
C ALA A 59 0.09 7.29 17.40
N ASP A 60 0.73 6.88 16.31
CA ASP A 60 1.00 7.76 15.16
C ASP A 60 -0.28 8.19 14.45
N ALA A 61 -1.21 7.25 14.21
CA ALA A 61 -2.48 7.54 13.58
C ALA A 61 -3.30 8.53 14.41
N ASP A 62 -3.33 8.36 15.73
CA ASP A 62 -4.01 9.27 16.65
C ASP A 62 -3.32 10.65 16.69
N ALA A 63 -1.98 10.69 16.61
CA ALA A 63 -1.21 11.93 16.58
C ALA A 63 -1.35 12.74 15.28
N ILE A 64 -1.87 12.15 14.18
CA ILE A 64 -2.19 12.90 12.95
C ILE A 64 -3.29 13.95 13.21
N ALA A 65 -4.21 13.68 14.16
CA ALA A 65 -5.30 14.59 14.49
C ALA A 65 -4.85 15.85 15.24
N GLU A 66 -3.67 15.83 15.87
CA GLU A 66 -3.12 16.97 16.60
C GLU A 66 -1.95 17.64 15.86
N PRO A 67 -1.93 18.97 15.70
CA PRO A 67 -0.87 19.66 14.98
C PRO A 67 0.46 19.56 15.74
N VAL A 68 1.39 18.78 15.21
CA VAL A 68 2.75 18.67 15.77
C VAL A 68 3.44 20.04 15.73
N SER A 69 3.70 20.61 16.91
CA SER A 69 4.46 21.86 17.09
C SER A 69 5.95 21.63 16.76
N MET A 70 6.30 21.73 15.48
CA MET A 70 7.67 21.65 15.00
C MET A 70 8.25 23.05 14.82
N THR A 71 9.53 23.22 15.14
CA THR A 71 10.23 24.51 14.91
C THR A 71 10.38 24.78 13.40
N LYS A 72 10.39 26.07 13.02
CA LYS A 72 10.54 26.51 11.61
C LYS A 72 11.77 25.92 10.90
N SER A 73 12.87 25.72 11.63
CA SER A 73 14.10 25.12 11.08
C SER A 73 13.95 23.62 10.79
N GLN A 74 13.24 22.88 11.66
CA GLN A 74 12.99 21.45 11.46
C GLN A 74 12.05 21.21 10.28
N THR A 75 10.98 22.00 10.16
CA THR A 75 10.03 21.85 9.05
C THR A 75 10.67 22.11 7.68
N GLU A 76 11.60 23.07 7.59
CA GLU A 76 12.38 23.29 6.36
C GLU A 76 13.32 22.14 6.02
N LYS A 77 14.02 21.57 7.01
CA LYS A 77 14.87 20.39 6.81
C LYS A 77 14.05 19.19 6.33
N ASP A 78 12.90 18.96 6.95
CA ASP A 78 12.00 17.86 6.57
C ASP A 78 11.42 18.07 5.17
N LYS A 79 11.07 19.31 4.80
CA LYS A 79 10.65 19.66 3.44
C LYS A 79 11.75 19.34 2.42
N LYS A 80 13.00 19.70 2.71
CA LYS A 80 14.14 19.37 1.83
C LYS A 80 14.34 17.86 1.69
N ARG A 81 14.18 17.08 2.77
CA ARG A 81 14.27 15.61 2.73
C ARG A 81 13.13 15.00 1.89
N ARG A 82 11.88 15.45 2.09
CA ARG A 82 10.72 15.00 1.29
C ARG A 82 10.87 15.28 -0.20
N ASN A 83 11.46 16.41 -0.57
CA ASN A 83 11.67 16.76 -1.98
C ASN A 83 12.78 15.93 -2.65
N LYS A 84 13.72 15.39 -1.87
CA LYS A 84 14.80 14.52 -2.37
C LYS A 84 14.43 13.03 -2.39
N ALA A 85 13.32 12.66 -1.74
CA ALA A 85 12.90 11.28 -1.67
C ALA A 85 12.44 10.78 -3.05
N ARG A 86 12.84 9.54 -3.37
CA ARG A 86 12.41 8.85 -4.58
C ARG A 86 10.91 8.54 -4.47
N ILE A 87 10.16 8.80 -5.54
CA ILE A 87 8.77 8.36 -5.64
C ILE A 87 8.78 6.99 -6.29
N VAL A 88 8.15 6.02 -5.63
CA VAL A 88 8.03 4.64 -6.12
C VAL A 88 6.57 4.29 -6.38
N ILE A 89 6.37 3.34 -7.28
CA ILE A 89 5.07 2.76 -7.60
C ILE A 89 5.20 1.27 -7.28
N GLU A 90 4.37 0.79 -6.37
CA GLU A 90 4.38 -0.61 -5.92
C GLU A 90 2.98 -1.23 -6.02
N HIS A 91 2.93 -2.55 -6.12
CA HIS A 91 1.69 -3.33 -6.26
C HIS A 91 1.60 -4.35 -5.11
N LEU A 92 1.19 -3.88 -3.93
CA LEU A 92 1.25 -4.65 -2.69
C LEU A 92 0.03 -4.42 -1.81
N ASP A 93 -0.12 -5.26 -0.78
CA ASP A 93 -1.25 -5.21 0.15
C ASP A 93 -1.07 -4.07 1.17
N ILE A 94 -1.98 -3.09 1.14
CA ILE A 94 -2.02 -1.95 2.08
C ILE A 94 -3.07 -2.13 3.19
N ILE A 95 -3.79 -3.25 3.20
CA ILE A 95 -4.85 -3.52 4.19
C ILE A 95 -4.23 -4.08 5.47
N LYS A 96 -3.13 -4.85 5.37
CA LYS A 96 -2.44 -5.46 6.51
C LYS A 96 -1.44 -4.52 7.17
N ASP A 97 -1.17 -4.77 8.45
CA ASP A 97 -0.30 -3.95 9.29
C ASP A 97 1.16 -3.93 8.80
N ASP A 98 1.66 -5.00 8.17
CA ASP A 98 3.05 -5.10 7.68
C ASP A 98 3.43 -3.94 6.74
N PHE A 99 2.47 -3.42 5.96
CA PHE A 99 2.72 -2.25 5.11
C PHE A 99 3.01 -0.99 5.92
N TRP A 100 2.19 -0.74 6.95
CA TRP A 100 2.21 0.45 7.79
C TRP A 100 3.33 0.41 8.83
N ASP A 101 3.54 -0.75 9.46
CA ASP A 101 4.57 -0.98 10.48
C ASP A 101 5.98 -0.74 9.94
N ARG A 102 6.24 -1.20 8.70
CA ARG A 102 7.55 -1.03 8.06
C ARG A 102 7.77 0.38 7.54
N ARG A 103 6.72 1.22 7.47
CA ARG A 103 6.73 2.56 6.84
C ARG A 103 6.16 3.64 7.76
N PRO A 104 6.74 3.86 8.96
CA PRO A 104 6.21 4.80 9.94
C PRO A 104 6.19 6.26 9.45
N TRP A 105 6.97 6.62 8.43
CA TRP A 105 6.92 7.97 7.83
C TRP A 105 5.60 8.30 7.14
N LEU A 106 4.80 7.29 6.79
CA LEU A 106 3.49 7.50 6.17
C LEU A 106 2.49 8.13 7.15
N LEU A 107 2.58 7.76 8.44
CA LEU A 107 1.64 8.20 9.48
C LEU A 107 2.25 9.30 10.37
N SER A 108 3.53 9.21 10.72
CA SER A 108 4.20 10.22 11.58
C SER A 108 4.41 11.60 10.93
N ASN A 109 4.18 11.75 9.61
CA ASN A 109 4.49 12.94 8.80
C ASN A 109 5.98 13.40 8.86
N LYS A 110 6.85 12.56 9.42
CA LYS A 110 8.30 12.80 9.52
C LYS A 110 9.03 11.98 8.45
N PRO A 111 9.90 12.60 7.64
CA PRO A 111 10.64 11.88 6.62
C PRO A 111 11.60 10.87 7.23
N GLY A 112 11.61 9.66 6.68
CA GLY A 112 12.51 8.58 7.08
C GLY A 112 13.98 8.82 6.69
N LYS A 113 14.82 7.81 6.93
CA LYS A 113 16.19 7.79 6.40
C LYS A 113 16.15 7.49 4.90
N ALA A 114 17.06 8.09 4.14
CA ALA A 114 17.20 7.74 2.74
C ALA A 114 17.52 6.23 2.64
N PRO A 115 16.92 5.50 1.70
CA PRO A 115 17.18 4.08 1.56
C PRO A 115 18.68 3.85 1.32
N LYS A 116 19.25 2.84 1.97
CA LYS A 116 20.62 2.40 1.67
C LYS A 116 20.59 1.85 0.24
N GLU A 117 21.40 2.42 -0.64
CA GLU A 117 21.59 1.86 -1.99
C GLU A 117 22.19 0.46 -1.85
N THR A 118 21.42 -0.56 -2.24
CA THR A 118 21.92 -1.90 -2.58
C THR A 118 22.32 -1.93 -4.04
#